data_AF-A0A545TT71-F1
#
_entry.id   AF-A0A545TT71-F1
#
_cell.length_a   1.000
_cell.length_b   1.000
_cell.length_c   1.000
_cell.angle_alpha   90.00
_cell.angle_beta   90.00
_cell.angle_gamma   90.00
#
_symmetry.space_group_name_H-M   'P 1'
#
loop_
_entity.id
_entity.type
_entity.pdbx_description
1 polymer ?
#
loop_
_entity_poly.entity_id
_entity_poly.type
_entity_poly.pdbx_seq_one_letter_code
_entity_poly.pdbx_strand_id
1 'polypeptide(L)'
;MRLIGEIAEEVVEALPVMAMCEHSAAANASLSVENRYACSKSVSTSAGDLDDRQISDIFSPWWLISVRGLLDMADTPRHFRHDCPHCGTKSIALDVVYSDYRERPVRSGYKKVQHLYLRCPECDYGSFAVILKDLKAASEGRSHTYHFSPRQPQPNIPAHLPEAVRSAFSQGCEILQASPNGSVALFRRALELGLNRMLGKSKDRLVKKIDKAAENSLVTPDLAEWAHGIRLEGNEALHDDYEYSALEAEEVRDFAQMMLTYIFTMPETVKAMRAKPEGDGE
;
A
#
# COMPACT_ATOMS: atom_id res chain seq x y z
N MET A 1 -29.20 3.66 1.35
CA MET A 1 -27.87 3.62 0.71
C MET A 1 -27.42 5.02 0.27
N ARG A 2 -27.52 6.03 1.18
CA ARG A 2 -27.25 7.45 0.85
C ARG A 2 -26.74 8.27 2.05
N LEU A 3 -26.04 7.63 2.99
CA LEU A 3 -25.59 8.24 4.26
C LEU A 3 -24.13 7.92 4.62
N ILE A 4 -23.35 7.43 3.66
CA ILE A 4 -21.93 7.03 3.87
C ILE A 4 -20.95 8.05 3.26
N GLY A 5 -21.44 9.01 2.45
CA GLY A 5 -20.60 10.00 1.77
C GLY A 5 -20.17 11.19 2.63
N GLU A 6 -21.01 11.66 3.54
CA GLU A 6 -20.77 12.94 4.26
C GLU A 6 -19.74 12.85 5.38
N ILE A 7 -19.32 11.65 5.81
CA ILE A 7 -18.32 11.50 6.89
C ILE A 7 -16.88 11.59 6.36
N ALA A 8 -16.67 11.50 5.04
CA ALA A 8 -15.32 11.45 4.47
C ALA A 8 -14.64 12.83 4.38
N GLU A 9 -15.38 13.93 4.29
CA GLU A 9 -14.80 15.28 4.13
C GLU A 9 -14.33 15.93 5.44
N GLU A 10 -14.96 15.63 6.58
CA GLU A 10 -14.60 16.26 7.86
C GLU A 10 -13.30 15.75 8.50
N VAL A 11 -12.70 14.66 7.98
CA VAL A 11 -11.52 14.01 8.60
C VAL A 11 -10.20 14.66 8.15
N VAL A 12 -10.19 15.54 7.13
CA VAL A 12 -8.95 16.06 6.53
C VAL A 12 -8.43 17.35 7.19
N GLU A 13 -9.25 18.12 7.93
CA GLU A 13 -8.87 19.46 8.42
C GLU A 13 -8.24 19.56 9.82
N ALA A 14 -7.88 18.45 10.48
CA ALA A 14 -7.30 18.50 11.83
C ALA A 14 -5.86 17.94 11.89
N LEU A 15 -4.90 18.66 11.29
CA LEU A 15 -3.46 18.48 11.54
C LEU A 15 -2.86 19.81 12.04
N PRO A 16 -2.40 19.91 13.30
CA PRO A 16 -1.55 21.02 13.69
C PRO A 16 -0.11 20.77 13.25
N VAL A 17 0.45 21.83 12.67
CA VAL A 17 1.83 22.02 12.22
C VAL A 17 2.84 21.66 13.32
N MET A 18 3.71 20.69 13.06
CA MET A 18 4.97 20.48 13.79
C MET A 18 6.12 20.87 12.85
N ALA A 19 6.41 22.17 12.83
CA ALA A 19 7.66 22.69 12.29
C ALA A 19 8.65 22.89 13.46
N MET A 20 9.94 22.77 13.13
CA MET A 20 11.14 23.09 13.93
C MET A 20 11.79 21.92 14.68
N CYS A 21 12.71 21.22 13.98
CA CYS A 21 14.07 20.95 14.46
C CYS A 21 14.93 20.33 13.34
N GLU A 22 15.29 21.14 12.35
CA GLU A 22 16.51 20.93 11.59
C GLU A 22 17.63 21.74 12.27
N HIS A 23 18.88 21.28 12.15
CA HIS A 23 20.12 21.73 12.81
C HIS A 23 20.51 20.96 14.08
N SER A 24 21.03 19.74 13.91
CA SER A 24 22.38 19.36 14.37
C SER A 24 22.60 17.86 14.17
N ALA A 25 22.82 17.45 12.92
CA ALA A 25 23.24 16.09 12.58
C ALA A 25 24.57 16.15 11.82
N ALA A 26 25.59 16.70 12.47
CA ALA A 26 26.98 16.65 11.98
C ALA A 26 27.97 16.77 13.15
N ALA A 27 27.94 15.82 14.08
CA ALA A 27 29.11 15.46 14.89
C ALA A 27 28.79 14.20 15.71
N ASN A 28 29.78 13.31 15.79
CA ASN A 28 29.86 12.13 16.66
C ASN A 28 29.38 10.81 16.06
N ALA A 29 30.07 10.42 14.99
CA ALA A 29 30.62 9.08 14.92
C ALA A 29 31.56 8.84 16.13
N SER A 30 31.58 7.61 16.62
CA SER A 30 32.35 7.10 17.77
C SER A 30 31.86 7.55 19.15
N LEU A 31 31.17 6.66 19.86
CA LEU A 31 31.44 6.30 21.26
C LEU A 31 30.53 5.14 21.69
N SER A 32 31.11 4.29 22.50
CA SER A 32 30.71 2.92 22.83
C SER A 32 29.42 2.79 23.66
N VAL A 33 28.89 1.56 23.62
CA VAL A 33 27.78 1.02 24.40
C VAL A 33 28.08 1.16 25.90
N GLU A 34 27.59 2.23 26.54
CA GLU A 34 27.31 2.33 28.00
C GLU A 34 26.98 3.80 28.34
N ASN A 35 25.73 4.24 28.11
CA ASN A 35 25.09 5.32 28.87
C ASN A 35 23.71 5.64 28.30
N ARG A 36 22.67 5.01 28.86
CA ARG A 36 21.27 5.45 28.67
C ARG A 36 20.47 5.29 29.96
N TYR A 37 20.96 5.84 31.08
CA TYR A 37 20.15 6.03 32.29
C TYR A 37 20.69 7.21 33.11
N ALA A 38 20.33 8.44 32.74
CA ALA A 38 20.42 9.59 33.63
C ALA A 38 19.72 10.81 33.01
N CYS A 39 18.40 10.92 33.20
CA CYS A 39 17.77 12.23 33.20
C CYS A 39 16.52 12.21 34.09
N SER A 40 16.74 12.06 35.38
CA SER A 40 15.80 12.48 36.41
C SER A 40 16.60 13.08 37.55
N LYS A 41 16.66 14.41 37.60
CA LYS A 41 16.82 15.23 38.81
C LYS A 41 17.15 16.67 38.41
N SER A 42 16.14 17.53 38.47
CA SER A 42 16.25 18.86 39.05
C SER A 42 14.87 19.49 39.08
N VAL A 43 14.33 19.74 40.27
CA VAL A 43 13.89 21.05 40.75
C VAL A 43 13.57 20.86 42.24
N SER A 44 14.46 21.38 43.09
CA SER A 44 14.23 21.57 44.53
C SER A 44 13.76 22.99 44.76
N THR A 45 12.61 23.18 45.42
CA THR A 45 12.32 24.41 46.17
C THR A 45 11.72 24.06 47.52
N SER A 46 12.23 24.73 48.54
CA SER A 46 11.99 24.57 49.96
C SER A 46 10.81 25.43 50.44
N ALA A 47 10.01 24.94 51.40
CA ALA A 47 9.69 25.60 52.68
C ALA A 47 8.35 25.11 53.28
N GLY A 48 8.37 24.82 54.58
CA GLY A 48 7.28 25.17 55.49
C GLY A 48 6.26 24.08 55.85
N ASP A 49 6.50 23.44 56.99
CA ASP A 49 5.56 22.82 57.94
C ASP A 49 4.06 22.81 57.57
N LEU A 50 3.53 21.61 57.25
CA LEU A 50 2.11 21.29 57.36
C LEU A 50 1.94 19.89 57.98
N ASP A 51 1.06 19.85 58.98
CA ASP A 51 0.73 18.77 59.92
C ASP A 51 0.30 17.45 59.24
N ASP A 52 0.82 16.32 59.74
CA ASP A 52 0.72 14.94 59.19
C ASP A 52 -0.72 14.38 59.10
N ARG A 53 -1.72 15.13 59.58
CA ARG A 53 -3.13 14.71 59.57
C ARG A 53 -3.95 15.18 58.37
N GLN A 54 -3.37 15.97 57.44
CA GLN A 54 -4.05 16.42 56.21
C GLN A 54 -3.61 15.70 54.93
N ILE A 55 -2.69 14.73 55.00
CA ILE A 55 -2.15 14.03 53.80
C ILE A 55 -2.98 12.78 53.42
N SER A 56 -3.91 12.32 54.27
CA SER A 56 -4.72 11.12 53.99
C SER A 56 -5.85 11.32 52.97
N ASP A 57 -6.27 12.56 52.71
CA ASP A 57 -7.51 12.83 51.96
C ASP A 57 -7.27 13.37 50.53
N ILE A 58 -6.01 13.56 50.12
CA ILE A 58 -5.64 14.04 48.78
C ILE A 58 -5.20 12.90 47.86
N PHE A 59 -4.82 11.74 48.40
CA PHE A 59 -4.50 10.57 47.58
C PHE A 59 -5.74 9.70 47.37
N SER A 60 -6.62 10.15 46.46
CA SER A 60 -7.43 9.20 45.71
C SER A 60 -6.50 8.11 45.16
N PRO A 61 -6.87 6.83 45.22
CA PRO A 61 -5.90 5.78 45.01
C PRO A 61 -5.55 5.67 43.52
N TRP A 62 -4.41 6.25 43.13
CA TRP A 62 -3.82 6.12 41.79
C TRP A 62 -3.54 4.66 41.41
N TRP A 63 -3.58 3.73 42.37
CA TRP A 63 -3.53 2.29 42.11
C TRP A 63 -4.78 1.75 41.41
N LEU A 64 -5.94 2.42 41.47
CA LEU A 64 -7.14 2.01 40.74
C LEU A 64 -7.09 2.34 39.23
N ILE A 65 -6.24 3.28 38.81
CA ILE A 65 -6.07 3.62 37.37
C ILE A 65 -5.20 2.56 36.66
N SER A 66 -4.38 1.81 37.39
CA SER A 66 -3.43 0.85 36.81
C SER A 66 -4.04 -0.54 36.51
N VAL A 67 -5.10 -0.95 37.22
CA VAL A 67 -5.65 -2.32 37.05
C VAL A 67 -6.46 -2.47 35.76
N ARG A 68 -7.14 -1.40 35.31
CA ARG A 68 -7.91 -1.43 34.05
C ARG A 68 -6.99 -1.52 32.83
N GLY A 69 -5.86 -0.80 32.85
CA GLY A 69 -4.85 -0.86 31.80
C GLY A 69 -4.12 -2.21 31.74
N LEU A 70 -3.84 -2.84 32.89
CA LEU A 70 -3.17 -4.14 32.92
C LEU A 70 -4.02 -5.30 32.38
N LEU A 71 -5.35 -5.26 32.58
CA LEU A 71 -6.28 -6.28 32.09
C LEU A 71 -6.50 -6.19 30.56
N ASP A 72 -6.46 -4.99 29.98
CA ASP A 72 -6.58 -4.81 28.53
C ASP A 72 -5.28 -5.18 27.76
N MET A 73 -4.12 -5.27 28.45
CA MET A 73 -2.85 -5.72 27.87
C MET A 73 -2.72 -7.25 27.72
N ALA A 74 -3.54 -8.04 28.43
CA ALA A 74 -3.42 -9.50 28.42
C ALA A 74 -3.99 -10.17 27.15
N ASP A 75 -4.73 -9.44 26.33
CA ASP A 75 -5.47 -9.95 25.17
C ASP A 75 -5.01 -9.32 23.83
N THR A 76 -3.81 -8.73 23.81
CA THR A 76 -3.21 -8.21 22.58
C THR A 76 -2.47 -9.35 21.86
N PRO A 77 -2.88 -9.71 20.63
CA PRO A 77 -2.23 -10.78 19.91
C PRO A 77 -0.78 -10.38 19.62
N ARG A 78 0.18 -11.28 19.86
CA ARG A 78 1.60 -11.04 19.54
C ARG A 78 1.85 -10.95 18.03
N HIS A 79 1.03 -11.65 17.26
CA HIS A 79 1.12 -11.69 15.81
C HIS A 79 -0.25 -11.45 15.19
N PHE A 80 -0.26 -10.76 14.06
CA PHE A 80 -1.46 -10.50 13.27
C PHE A 80 -1.29 -11.11 11.88
N ARG A 81 -2.15 -12.08 11.52
CA ARG A 81 -2.08 -12.71 10.19
C ARG A 81 -2.76 -11.84 9.14
N HIS A 82 -1.99 -11.42 8.14
CA HIS A 82 -2.47 -10.66 6.99
C HIS A 82 -1.49 -10.77 5.81
N ASP A 83 -1.91 -10.40 4.61
CA ASP A 83 -0.99 -10.23 3.48
C ASP A 83 -0.12 -8.99 3.69
N CYS A 84 1.20 -9.10 3.48
CA CYS A 84 2.09 -7.95 3.60
C CYS A 84 1.95 -7.03 2.37
N PRO A 85 1.67 -5.72 2.54
CA PRO A 85 1.49 -4.81 1.41
C PRO A 85 2.80 -4.38 0.75
N HIS A 86 3.94 -4.64 1.38
CA HIS A 86 5.26 -4.23 0.87
C HIS A 86 5.90 -5.32 0.03
N CYS A 87 6.11 -6.51 0.59
CA CYS A 87 6.73 -7.63 -0.13
C CYS A 87 5.73 -8.59 -0.80
N GLY A 88 4.42 -8.41 -0.57
CA GLY A 88 3.40 -9.25 -1.19
C GLY A 88 3.19 -10.62 -0.55
N THR A 89 3.98 -11.01 0.45
CA THR A 89 3.88 -12.32 1.11
C THR A 89 2.47 -12.55 1.67
N LYS A 90 1.86 -13.67 1.29
CA LYS A 90 0.48 -14.03 1.63
C LYS A 90 0.37 -14.62 3.04
N SER A 91 -0.65 -14.20 3.77
CA SER A 91 -1.00 -14.72 5.10
C SER A 91 0.16 -14.80 6.10
N ILE A 92 1.07 -13.82 6.07
CA ILE A 92 2.21 -13.76 6.96
C ILE A 92 1.79 -13.34 8.38
N ALA A 93 2.47 -13.90 9.39
CA ALA A 93 2.31 -13.47 10.77
C ALA A 93 3.10 -12.19 11.01
N LEU A 94 2.43 -11.03 10.94
CA LEU A 94 3.04 -9.73 11.19
C LEU A 94 3.26 -9.54 12.70
N ASP A 95 4.44 -9.06 13.09
CA ASP A 95 4.76 -8.77 14.48
C ASP A 95 3.97 -7.56 14.96
N VAL A 96 3.26 -7.67 16.08
CA VAL A 96 2.61 -6.52 16.71
C VAL A 96 3.64 -5.77 17.56
N VAL A 97 4.13 -4.65 17.03
CA VAL A 97 5.13 -3.79 17.70
C VAL A 97 4.46 -2.95 18.78
N TYR A 98 3.27 -2.42 18.47
CA TYR A 98 2.49 -1.62 19.41
C TYR A 98 0.99 -1.79 19.14
N SER A 99 0.20 -1.72 20.21
CA SER A 99 -1.25 -1.75 20.12
C SER A 99 -1.87 -0.76 21.09
N ASP A 100 -2.91 -0.07 20.65
CA ASP A 100 -3.69 0.88 21.45
C ASP A 100 -5.18 0.62 21.27
N TYR A 101 -5.97 0.96 22.29
CA TYR A 101 -7.42 0.86 22.27
C TYR A 101 -8.05 2.23 22.46
N ARG A 102 -9.07 2.52 21.64
CA ARG A 102 -9.88 3.74 21.72
C ARG A 102 -11.35 3.36 21.71
N GLU A 103 -12.10 3.91 22.65
CA GLU A 103 -13.56 3.81 22.63
C GLU A 103 -14.11 4.99 21.83
N ARG A 104 -15.01 4.71 20.87
CA ARG A 104 -15.74 5.75 20.14
C ARG A 104 -17.24 5.67 20.43
N PRO A 105 -17.88 6.79 20.81
CA PRO A 105 -19.32 6.83 21.00
C PRO A 105 -20.03 6.67 19.65
N VAL A 106 -21.09 5.87 19.62
CA VAL A 106 -21.98 5.67 18.47
C VAL A 106 -23.44 5.77 18.92
N ARG A 107 -24.39 5.96 17.98
CA ARG A 107 -25.82 6.11 18.31
C ARG A 107 -26.41 5.00 19.19
N SER A 108 -25.81 3.81 19.20
CA SER A 108 -26.25 2.64 19.97
C SER A 108 -25.15 2.11 20.91
N GLY A 109 -24.45 3.01 21.62
CA GLY A 109 -23.46 2.65 22.65
C GLY A 109 -22.04 3.08 22.31
N TYR A 110 -21.06 2.23 22.60
CA TYR A 110 -19.64 2.48 22.30
C TYR A 110 -19.07 1.36 21.44
N LYS A 111 -18.23 1.71 20.47
CA LYS A 111 -17.41 0.74 19.72
C LYS A 111 -15.98 0.80 20.22
N LYS A 112 -15.38 -0.37 20.46
CA LYS A 112 -13.95 -0.49 20.75
C LYS A 112 -13.19 -0.55 19.43
N VAL A 113 -12.31 0.42 19.21
CA VAL A 113 -11.40 0.49 18.08
C VAL A 113 -10.02 0.11 18.59
N GLN A 114 -9.40 -0.90 17.98
CA GLN A 114 -8.02 -1.28 18.26
C GLN A 114 -7.13 -0.83 17.11
N HIS A 115 -6.06 -0.14 17.44
CA HIS A 115 -4.99 0.23 16.52
C HIS A 115 -3.82 -0.72 16.72
N LEU A 116 -3.31 -1.29 15.63
CA LEU A 116 -2.14 -2.15 15.62
C LEU A 116 -1.06 -1.55 14.72
N TYR A 117 0.13 -1.42 15.27
CA TYR A 117 1.34 -1.10 14.52
C TYR A 117 2.11 -2.40 14.33
N LEU A 118 2.29 -2.76 13.08
CA LEU A 118 2.72 -4.07 12.63
C LEU A 118 4.07 -3.94 11.93
N ARG A 119 4.88 -4.98 12.01
CA ARG A 119 6.13 -5.09 11.26
C ARG A 119 6.20 -6.43 10.56
N CYS A 120 6.58 -6.41 9.28
CA CYS A 120 6.74 -7.63 8.51
C CYS A 120 8.08 -8.30 8.86
N PRO A 121 8.12 -9.57 9.29
CA PRO A 121 9.40 -10.23 9.59
C PRO A 121 10.25 -10.50 8.35
N GLU A 122 9.66 -10.47 7.15
CA GLU A 122 10.37 -10.75 5.89
C GLU A 122 11.08 -9.50 5.32
N CYS A 123 10.37 -8.36 5.24
CA CYS A 123 10.89 -7.14 4.63
C CYS A 123 11.13 -5.99 5.62
N ASP A 124 10.90 -6.21 6.92
CA ASP A 124 11.05 -5.26 8.03
C ASP A 124 10.21 -3.96 7.93
N TYR A 125 9.43 -3.79 6.86
CA TYR A 125 8.56 -2.63 6.68
C TYR A 125 7.34 -2.65 7.61
N GLY A 126 6.98 -1.43 8.06
CA GLY A 126 5.86 -1.19 8.95
C GLY A 126 4.51 -1.20 8.23
N SER A 127 3.47 -1.70 8.89
CA SER A 127 2.08 -1.60 8.46
C SER A 127 1.20 -1.20 9.64
N PHE A 128 0.00 -0.72 9.36
CA PHE A 128 -0.97 -0.27 10.37
C PHE A 128 -2.32 -0.92 10.11
N ALA A 129 -2.92 -1.49 11.15
CA ALA A 129 -4.25 -2.08 11.08
C ALA A 129 -5.19 -1.45 12.11
N VAL A 130 -6.44 -1.23 11.69
CA VAL A 130 -7.55 -0.80 12.57
C VAL A 130 -8.54 -1.94 12.63
N ILE A 131 -8.82 -2.43 13.83
CA ILE A 131 -9.80 -3.48 14.09
C ILE A 131 -10.97 -2.87 14.85
N LEU A 132 -12.18 -3.08 14.35
CA LEU A 132 -13.39 -2.77 15.11
C LEU A 132 -13.81 -4.01 15.88
N LYS A 133 -13.69 -3.95 17.21
CA LYS A 133 -14.26 -4.96 18.10
C LYS A 133 -15.69 -4.54 18.44
N ASP A 134 -16.67 -5.21 17.84
CA ASP A 134 -18.05 -5.11 18.31
C ASP A 134 -18.18 -5.96 19.58
N LEU A 135 -18.56 -5.34 20.70
CA LEU A 135 -18.66 -6.01 22.00
C LEU A 135 -19.64 -7.20 21.96
N LYS A 136 -20.64 -7.17 21.06
CA LYS A 136 -21.57 -8.29 20.86
C LYS A 136 -20.96 -9.40 19.99
N ALA A 137 -20.23 -9.05 18.92
CA ALA A 137 -19.63 -10.02 18.00
C ALA A 137 -18.32 -10.65 18.53
N ALA A 138 -17.68 -10.03 19.52
CA ALA A 138 -16.51 -10.59 20.20
C ALA A 138 -16.81 -11.94 20.88
N SER A 139 -18.06 -12.15 21.32
CA SER A 139 -18.51 -13.44 21.88
C SER A 139 -18.56 -14.57 20.85
N GLU A 140 -18.56 -14.26 19.55
CA GLU A 140 -18.55 -15.19 18.43
C GLU A 140 -17.17 -15.31 17.75
N GLY A 141 -16.13 -14.66 18.30
CA GLY A 141 -14.77 -14.72 17.74
C GLY A 141 -14.58 -13.99 16.41
N ARG A 142 -15.53 -13.14 16.00
CA ARG A 142 -15.44 -12.39 14.73
C ARG A 142 -14.89 -10.99 14.97
N SER A 143 -13.58 -10.82 14.83
CA SER A 143 -12.96 -9.52 14.66
C SER A 143 -12.91 -9.16 13.18
N HIS A 144 -13.47 -8.01 12.81
CA HIS A 144 -13.38 -7.50 11.45
C HIS A 144 -12.25 -6.46 11.39
N THR A 145 -11.21 -6.77 10.61
CA THR A 145 -10.21 -5.78 10.19
C THR A 145 -10.94 -4.72 9.38
N TYR A 146 -11.02 -3.51 9.92
CA TYR A 146 -11.74 -2.41 9.30
C TYR A 146 -10.87 -1.68 8.29
N HIS A 147 -9.58 -1.54 8.60
CA HIS A 147 -8.63 -0.86 7.74
C HIS A 147 -7.25 -1.48 7.89
N PHE A 148 -6.54 -1.60 6.78
CA PHE A 148 -5.15 -2.02 6.74
C PHE A 148 -4.40 -1.10 5.78
N SER A 149 -3.26 -0.58 6.22
CA SER A 149 -2.45 0.40 5.50
C SER A 149 -0.95 0.06 5.60
N PRO A 150 -0.15 0.28 4.54
CA PRO A 150 -0.60 0.66 3.21
C PRO A 150 -1.42 -0.47 2.57
N ARG A 151 -2.24 -0.12 1.56
CA ARG A 151 -2.82 -1.16 0.69
C ARG A 151 -1.70 -1.73 -0.16
N GLN A 152 -1.77 -3.01 -0.52
CA GLN A 152 -0.83 -3.55 -1.50
C GLN A 152 -0.93 -2.67 -2.75
N PRO A 153 0.19 -2.19 -3.32
CA PRO A 153 0.16 -1.45 -4.57
C PRO A 153 -0.51 -2.34 -5.60
N GLN A 154 -1.68 -1.93 -6.09
CA GLN A 154 -2.32 -2.66 -7.17
C GLN A 154 -1.52 -2.39 -8.44
N PRO A 155 -1.33 -3.41 -9.30
CA PRO A 155 -0.68 -3.18 -10.56
C PRO A 155 -1.45 -2.12 -11.34
N ASN A 156 -0.72 -1.16 -11.89
CA ASN A 156 -1.31 -0.09 -12.68
C ASN A 156 -1.73 -0.64 -14.06
N ILE A 157 -2.90 -1.26 -14.11
CA ILE A 157 -3.45 -1.82 -15.34
C ILE A 157 -4.06 -0.65 -16.15
N PRO A 158 -3.65 -0.44 -17.42
CA PRO A 158 -4.18 0.66 -18.19
C PRO A 158 -5.70 0.55 -18.42
N ALA A 159 -6.35 1.70 -18.59
CA ALA A 159 -7.79 1.79 -18.83
C ALA A 159 -8.16 1.41 -20.29
N HIS A 160 -9.44 1.17 -20.56
CA HIS A 160 -9.96 0.90 -21.91
C HIS A 160 -9.35 -0.30 -22.67
N LEU A 161 -8.60 -1.17 -21.99
CA LEU A 161 -8.07 -2.40 -22.57
C LEU A 161 -9.20 -3.38 -22.94
N PRO A 162 -9.14 -4.04 -24.11
CA PRO A 162 -9.96 -5.20 -24.41
C PRO A 162 -9.75 -6.30 -23.36
N GLU A 163 -10.80 -7.06 -23.04
CA GLU A 163 -10.79 -8.03 -21.94
C GLU A 163 -9.64 -9.04 -22.03
N ALA A 164 -9.39 -9.59 -23.23
CA ALA A 164 -8.30 -10.54 -23.43
C ALA A 164 -6.91 -9.93 -23.17
N VAL A 165 -6.73 -8.65 -23.49
CA VAL A 165 -5.47 -7.90 -23.27
C VAL A 165 -5.32 -7.60 -21.78
N ARG A 166 -6.40 -7.11 -21.15
CA ARG A 166 -6.45 -6.84 -19.70
C ARG A 166 -6.09 -8.09 -18.91
N SER A 167 -6.73 -9.22 -19.22
CA SER A 167 -6.54 -10.48 -18.53
C SER A 167 -5.10 -11.00 -18.67
N ALA A 168 -4.49 -10.91 -19.86
CA ALA A 168 -3.10 -11.33 -20.05
C ALA A 168 -2.12 -10.44 -19.27
N PHE A 169 -2.31 -9.12 -19.31
CA PHE A 169 -1.45 -8.16 -18.62
C PHE A 169 -1.59 -8.30 -17.09
N SER A 170 -2.82 -8.41 -16.56
CA SER A 170 -3.06 -8.55 -15.12
C SER A 170 -2.45 -9.83 -14.55
N GLN A 171 -2.60 -10.95 -15.26
CA GLN A 171 -1.94 -12.21 -14.87
C GLN A 171 -0.42 -12.08 -14.83
N GLY A 172 0.18 -11.35 -15.79
CA GLY A 172 1.61 -11.06 -15.78
C GLY A 172 2.02 -10.25 -14.56
N CYS A 173 1.24 -9.24 -14.16
CA CYS A 173 1.52 -8.50 -12.93
C CYS A 173 1.35 -9.35 -11.66
N GLU A 174 0.37 -10.25 -11.62
CA GLU A 174 0.10 -11.10 -10.45
C GLU A 174 1.22 -12.09 -10.16
N ILE A 175 1.84 -12.64 -11.22
CA ILE A 175 2.89 -13.66 -11.07
C ILE A 175 4.30 -13.06 -11.14
N LEU A 176 4.45 -11.74 -11.26
CA LEU A 176 5.74 -11.05 -11.45
C LEU A 176 6.82 -11.50 -10.46
N GLN A 177 6.48 -11.52 -9.18
CA GLN A 177 7.42 -11.90 -8.12
C GLN A 177 7.64 -13.42 -8.03
N ALA A 178 6.64 -14.23 -8.43
CA ALA A 178 6.70 -15.68 -8.32
C ALA A 178 7.35 -16.35 -9.54
N SER A 179 7.20 -15.76 -10.72
CA SER A 179 7.73 -16.24 -11.99
C SER A 179 7.99 -15.06 -12.93
N PRO A 180 9.18 -14.44 -12.85
CA PRO A 180 9.57 -13.35 -13.73
C PRO A 180 9.50 -13.73 -15.22
N ASN A 181 10.06 -14.88 -15.61
CA ASN A 181 10.01 -15.40 -16.98
C ASN A 181 8.57 -15.56 -17.50
N GLY A 182 7.69 -16.15 -16.68
CA GLY A 182 6.28 -16.30 -17.00
C GLY A 182 5.57 -14.96 -17.19
N SER A 183 5.97 -13.94 -16.43
CA SER A 183 5.41 -12.60 -16.50
C SER A 183 5.81 -11.88 -17.78
N VAL A 184 7.10 -11.93 -18.16
CA VAL A 184 7.61 -11.39 -19.43
C VAL A 184 6.88 -12.02 -20.62
N ALA A 185 6.66 -13.34 -20.60
CA ALA A 185 5.89 -14.04 -21.63
C ALA A 185 4.43 -13.56 -21.71
N LEU A 186 3.79 -13.28 -20.57
CA LEU A 186 2.42 -12.73 -20.51
C LEU A 186 2.34 -11.28 -20.99
N PHE A 187 3.35 -10.44 -20.72
CA PHE A 187 3.42 -9.07 -21.25
C PHE A 187 3.58 -9.06 -22.77
N ARG A 188 4.44 -9.91 -23.33
CA ARG A 188 4.52 -10.15 -24.79
C ARG A 188 3.18 -10.60 -25.37
N ARG A 189 2.49 -11.52 -24.68
CA ARG A 189 1.15 -11.98 -25.10
C ARG A 189 0.12 -10.85 -25.09
N ALA A 190 0.14 -9.99 -24.06
CA ALA A 190 -0.76 -8.84 -23.98
C ALA A 190 -0.53 -7.87 -25.15
N LEU A 191 0.73 -7.59 -25.49
CA LEU A 191 1.10 -6.78 -26.65
C LEU A 191 0.58 -7.38 -27.97
N GLU A 192 0.79 -8.68 -28.19
CA GLU A 192 0.30 -9.36 -29.39
C GLU A 192 -1.23 -9.30 -29.50
N LEU A 193 -1.95 -9.53 -28.40
CA LEU A 193 -3.41 -9.42 -28.37
C LEU A 193 -3.88 -7.97 -28.65
N GLY A 194 -3.15 -6.98 -28.14
CA GLY A 194 -3.39 -5.57 -28.40
C GLY A 194 -3.26 -5.22 -29.88
N LEU A 195 -2.14 -5.61 -30.50
CA LEU A 195 -1.90 -5.38 -31.92
C LEU A 195 -2.92 -6.10 -32.81
N ASN A 196 -3.30 -7.34 -32.47
CA ASN A 196 -4.36 -8.07 -33.17
C ASN A 196 -5.71 -7.34 -33.11
N ARG A 197 -5.99 -6.62 -32.02
CA ARG A 197 -7.24 -5.87 -31.89
C ARG A 197 -7.27 -4.65 -32.81
N MET A 198 -6.11 -4.03 -33.05
CA MET A 198 -5.97 -2.85 -33.93
C MET A 198 -5.94 -3.24 -35.40
N LEU A 199 -5.09 -4.19 -35.77
CA LEU A 199 -4.84 -4.60 -37.16
C LEU A 199 -5.86 -5.61 -37.69
N GLY A 200 -6.69 -6.16 -36.80
CA GLY A 200 -7.50 -7.34 -37.10
C GLY A 200 -6.72 -8.64 -36.86
N LYS A 201 -7.43 -9.74 -36.62
CA LYS A 201 -6.80 -11.05 -36.39
C LYS A 201 -6.08 -11.51 -37.66
N SER A 202 -4.75 -11.58 -37.61
CA SER A 202 -3.93 -12.17 -38.67
C SER A 202 -3.08 -13.32 -38.14
N LYS A 203 -2.74 -14.26 -39.03
CA LYS A 203 -1.78 -15.35 -38.75
C LYS A 203 -0.32 -14.89 -38.89
N ASP A 204 -0.08 -13.59 -39.03
CA ASP A 204 1.27 -13.06 -39.17
C ASP A 204 2.08 -13.30 -37.88
N ARG A 205 3.40 -13.35 -38.02
CA ARG A 205 4.31 -13.38 -36.86
C ARG A 205 4.29 -12.01 -36.19
N LEU A 206 4.53 -11.96 -34.86
CA LEU A 206 4.51 -10.73 -34.08
C LEU A 206 5.40 -9.62 -34.67
N VAL A 207 6.59 -9.96 -35.20
CA VAL A 207 7.48 -9.03 -35.92
C VAL A 207 6.74 -8.26 -37.03
N LYS A 208 6.04 -8.97 -37.92
CA LYS A 208 5.28 -8.37 -39.02
C LYS A 208 4.09 -7.55 -38.53
N LYS A 209 3.51 -7.90 -37.38
CA LYS A 209 2.40 -7.12 -36.78
C LYS A 209 2.91 -5.79 -36.27
N ILE A 210 4.07 -5.77 -35.63
CA ILE A 210 4.71 -4.54 -35.14
C ILE A 210 5.05 -3.64 -36.34
N ASP A 211 5.69 -4.19 -37.38
CA ASP A 211 6.08 -3.42 -38.57
C ASP A 211 4.85 -2.82 -39.26
N LYS A 212 3.78 -3.62 -39.47
CA LYS A 212 2.51 -3.13 -40.01
C LYS A 212 1.85 -2.05 -39.15
N ALA A 213 1.98 -2.13 -37.82
CA ALA A 213 1.43 -1.09 -36.95
C ALA A 213 2.17 0.23 -37.12
N ALA A 214 3.50 0.18 -37.30
CA ALA A 214 4.31 1.36 -37.59
C ALA A 214 4.01 1.93 -38.99
N GLU A 215 3.95 1.08 -40.02
CA GLU A 215 3.61 1.46 -41.40
C GLU A 215 2.23 2.15 -41.48
N ASN A 216 1.26 1.67 -40.72
CA ASN A 216 -0.08 2.26 -40.65
C ASN A 216 -0.19 3.46 -39.71
N SER A 217 0.92 3.96 -39.17
CA SER A 217 0.96 5.09 -38.21
C SER A 217 0.09 4.86 -36.95
N LEU A 218 -0.13 3.60 -36.58
CA LEU A 218 -0.85 3.22 -35.36
C LEU A 218 0.04 3.29 -34.12
N VAL A 219 1.34 3.12 -34.32
CA VAL A 219 2.40 3.33 -33.33
C VAL A 219 3.52 4.15 -33.97
N THR A 220 4.26 4.92 -33.18
CA THR A 220 5.43 5.65 -33.66
C THR A 220 6.60 4.70 -33.93
N PRO A 221 7.60 5.10 -34.74
CA PRO A 221 8.80 4.29 -34.96
C PRO A 221 9.51 3.87 -33.66
N ASP A 222 9.66 4.80 -32.71
CA ASP A 222 10.30 4.52 -31.41
C ASP A 222 9.52 3.48 -30.59
N LEU A 223 8.18 3.56 -30.59
CA LEU A 223 7.33 2.57 -29.93
C LEU A 223 7.39 1.20 -30.63
N ALA A 224 7.58 1.18 -31.94
CA ALA A 224 7.75 -0.07 -32.69
C ALA A 224 9.10 -0.73 -32.38
N GLU A 225 10.18 0.04 -32.21
CA GLU A 225 11.47 -0.46 -31.75
C GLU A 225 11.36 -1.09 -30.36
N TRP A 226 10.69 -0.41 -29.42
CA TRP A 226 10.46 -0.94 -28.08
C TRP A 226 9.59 -2.21 -28.08
N ALA A 227 8.58 -2.26 -28.94
CA ALA A 227 7.76 -3.46 -29.14
C ALA A 227 8.58 -4.64 -29.66
N HIS A 228 9.60 -4.39 -30.51
CA HIS A 228 10.54 -5.43 -30.93
C HIS A 228 11.42 -5.92 -29.78
N GLY A 229 11.81 -5.03 -28.85
CA GLY A 229 12.48 -5.39 -27.59
C GLY A 229 11.65 -6.40 -26.78
N ILE A 230 10.43 -6.03 -26.41
CA ILE A 230 9.50 -6.92 -25.66
C ILE A 230 9.27 -8.26 -26.40
N ARG A 231 9.22 -8.24 -27.73
CA ARG A 231 9.09 -9.46 -28.54
C ARG A 231 10.31 -10.38 -28.38
N LEU A 232 11.51 -9.83 -28.37
CA LEU A 232 12.75 -10.59 -28.20
C LEU A 232 12.82 -11.15 -26.78
N GLU A 233 12.62 -10.30 -25.77
CA GLU A 233 12.65 -10.70 -24.37
C GLU A 233 11.62 -11.77 -24.03
N GLY A 234 10.38 -11.62 -24.49
CA GLY A 234 9.36 -12.64 -24.26
C GLY A 234 9.53 -13.91 -25.10
N ASN A 235 10.40 -13.93 -26.12
CA ASN A 235 10.81 -15.18 -26.76
C ASN A 235 11.93 -15.84 -25.95
N GLU A 236 12.91 -15.06 -25.48
CA GLU A 236 14.04 -15.51 -24.66
C GLU A 236 13.54 -16.15 -23.36
N ALA A 237 12.61 -15.48 -22.66
CA ALA A 237 11.94 -16.00 -21.47
C ALA A 237 11.18 -17.34 -21.65
N LEU A 238 10.93 -17.78 -22.89
CA LEU A 238 10.20 -19.02 -23.19
C LEU A 238 11.07 -20.13 -23.78
N HIS A 239 12.25 -19.81 -24.30
CA HIS A 239 13.04 -20.72 -25.13
C HIS A 239 14.50 -20.85 -24.70
N ASP A 240 15.05 -19.83 -24.03
CA ASP A 240 16.45 -19.81 -23.66
C ASP A 240 16.61 -20.04 -22.15
N ASP A 241 17.81 -20.44 -21.73
CA ASP A 241 18.15 -20.72 -20.31
C ASP A 241 18.31 -19.44 -19.46
N TYR A 242 17.82 -18.30 -19.95
CA TYR A 242 17.94 -17.02 -19.27
C TYR A 242 16.82 -16.83 -18.23
N GLU A 243 17.23 -16.62 -16.99
CA GLU A 243 16.34 -16.39 -15.86
C GLU A 243 16.29 -14.90 -15.54
N TYR A 244 15.13 -14.28 -15.82
CA TYR A 244 14.85 -12.90 -15.49
C TYR A 244 14.74 -12.75 -13.97
N SER A 245 15.32 -11.67 -13.46
CA SER A 245 15.03 -11.16 -12.13
C SER A 245 13.65 -10.50 -12.09
N ALA A 246 13.08 -10.36 -10.89
CA ALA A 246 11.84 -9.60 -10.72
C ALA A 246 12.00 -8.15 -11.22
N LEU A 247 13.16 -7.53 -11.01
CA LEU A 247 13.44 -6.16 -11.45
C LEU A 247 13.39 -6.05 -12.99
N GLU A 248 14.05 -6.94 -13.72
CA GLU A 248 14.02 -6.94 -15.18
C GLU A 248 12.58 -7.19 -15.70
N ALA A 249 11.82 -8.07 -15.06
CA ALA A 249 10.41 -8.27 -15.41
C ALA A 249 9.54 -7.02 -15.14
N GLU A 250 9.89 -6.19 -14.15
CA GLU A 250 9.24 -4.89 -13.92
C GLU A 250 9.56 -3.87 -15.02
N GLU A 251 10.78 -3.86 -15.55
CA GLU A 251 11.14 -3.00 -16.69
C GLU A 251 10.29 -3.37 -17.92
N VAL A 252 10.17 -4.67 -18.22
CA VAL A 252 9.29 -5.16 -19.30
C VAL A 252 7.83 -4.81 -19.06
N ARG A 253 7.35 -4.95 -17.81
CA ARG A 253 6.00 -4.55 -17.43
C ARG A 253 5.76 -3.08 -17.75
N ASP A 254 6.69 -2.20 -17.40
CA ASP A 254 6.54 -0.76 -17.56
C ASP A 254 6.51 -0.36 -19.04
N PHE A 255 7.37 -0.97 -19.86
CA PHE A 255 7.32 -0.79 -21.32
C PHE A 255 6.01 -1.31 -21.93
N ALA A 256 5.56 -2.50 -21.53
CA ALA A 256 4.28 -3.05 -22.00
C ALA A 256 3.10 -2.18 -21.55
N GLN A 257 3.11 -1.68 -20.32
CA GLN A 257 2.10 -0.77 -19.78
C GLN A 257 2.04 0.52 -20.58
N MET A 258 3.19 1.11 -20.91
CA MET A 258 3.28 2.33 -21.71
C MET A 258 2.71 2.11 -23.12
N MET A 259 3.08 1.01 -23.78
CA MET A 259 2.55 0.63 -25.09
C MET A 259 1.02 0.48 -25.08
N LEU A 260 0.49 -0.26 -24.10
CA LEU A 260 -0.96 -0.47 -23.96
C LEU A 260 -1.71 0.83 -23.63
N THR A 261 -1.09 1.70 -22.84
CA THR A 261 -1.61 3.04 -22.53
C THR A 261 -1.69 3.89 -23.79
N TYR A 262 -0.64 3.91 -24.61
CA TYR A 262 -0.61 4.66 -25.86
C TYR A 262 -1.66 4.16 -26.84
N ILE A 263 -1.81 2.84 -26.99
CA ILE A 263 -2.69 2.24 -28.00
C ILE A 263 -4.18 2.32 -27.61
N PHE A 264 -4.52 2.17 -26.33
CA PHE A 264 -5.92 2.06 -25.88
C PHE A 264 -6.35 3.22 -25.00
N THR A 265 -5.63 3.47 -23.90
CA THR A 265 -6.02 4.48 -22.91
C THR A 265 -6.03 5.87 -23.50
N MET A 266 -4.94 6.28 -24.16
CA MET A 266 -4.75 7.66 -24.64
C MET A 266 -5.81 8.08 -25.67
N PRO A 267 -6.11 7.28 -26.72
CA PRO A 267 -7.16 7.64 -27.67
C PRO A 267 -8.54 7.82 -27.02
N GLU A 268 -8.91 6.95 -26.08
CA GLU A 268 -10.20 7.05 -25.39
C GLU A 268 -10.25 8.25 -24.43
N THR A 269 -9.16 8.54 -23.72
CA THR A 269 -9.03 9.74 -22.90
C THR A 269 -9.20 11.01 -23.74
N VAL A 270 -8.55 11.09 -24.91
CA VAL A 270 -8.68 12.24 -25.81
C VAL A 270 -10.11 12.37 -26.35
N LYS A 271 -10.77 11.26 -26.70
CA LYS A 271 -12.18 11.28 -27.12
C LYS A 271 -13.09 11.79 -26.01
N ALA A 272 -12.89 11.31 -24.78
CA ALA A 272 -13.67 11.74 -23.62
C ALA A 272 -13.47 13.23 -23.32
N MET A 273 -12.23 13.72 -23.39
CA MET A 273 -11.93 15.15 -23.22
C MET A 273 -12.61 16.03 -24.28
N ARG A 274 -12.60 15.59 -25.56
CA ARG A 274 -13.29 16.32 -26.65
C ARG A 274 -14.81 16.28 -26.55
N ALA A 275 -15.36 15.24 -25.92
CA ALA A 275 -16.80 15.07 -25.73
C ALA A 275 -17.35 15.84 -24.52
N LYS A 276 -16.49 16.28 -23.60
CA LYS A 276 -16.90 17.13 -22.47
C LYS A 276 -17.15 18.55 -23.02
N PRO A 277 -18.41 19.04 -23.04
CA PRO A 277 -18.67 20.42 -23.43
C PRO A 277 -17.97 21.36 -22.44
N GLU A 278 -17.41 22.46 -22.94
CA GLU A 278 -16.90 23.55 -22.11
C GLU A 278 -18.07 24.20 -21.35
N GLY A 279 -18.34 23.69 -20.15
CA GLY A 279 -19.02 24.35 -19.05
C GLY A 279 -18.25 23.91 -17.80
N ASP A 280 -17.78 24.78 -16.92
CA ASP A 280 -18.46 25.95 -16.39
C ASP A 280 -17.38 27.01 -16.09
N GLY A 281 -17.33 28.05 -16.91
CA GLY A 281 -16.60 29.29 -16.61
C GLY A 281 -17.65 30.35 -16.29
N GLU A 282 -18.14 30.36 -15.05
CA GLU A 282 -19.00 31.40 -14.49
C GLU A 282 -18.48 31.78 -13.09
#